data_AF-A0A1N7MIC2-F1
#
_entry.id   AF-A0A1N7MIC2-F1
#
_cell.length_a   1.000
_cell.length_b   1.000
_cell.length_c   1.000
_cell.angle_alpha   90.00
_cell.angle_beta   90.00
_cell.angle_gamma   90.00
#
_symmetry.space_group_name_H-M   'P 1'
#
loop_
_entity.id
_entity.type
_entity.pdbx_description
1 polymer ?
#
loop_
_entity_poly.entity_id
_entity_poly.type
_entity_poly.pdbx_seq_one_letter_code
_entity_poly.pdbx_strand_id
1 'polypeptide(L)'
;MIRDLFKRINSFIALPVIALIFSIIAYAHNEYKDYKKSKIEELNKKLELFYYPLQAQFISSENEWNAFRRKYGNNRDAYFSSGPVDIDGKTHFLRDCAKGEAWKLAIGEGSTYNESSTKKYCIVSDIEIEAWVNHISAQYHGSEGRAEQIILENRKLISEDKEMIEYVDKLMLHFTGYRDVIARWEKGDRRIMTSHNNFPKGITKLVDERIKSIEHEIKNN
;
A
#
# COMPACT_ATOMS: atom_id res chain seq x y z
N MET A 1 -48.82 27.49 58.98
CA MET A 1 -47.52 28.14 59.27
C MET A 1 -46.32 27.22 59.04
N ILE A 2 -46.18 26.07 59.71
CA ILE A 2 -45.00 25.17 59.52
C ILE A 2 -44.92 24.56 58.10
N ARG A 3 -46.03 24.10 57.50
CA ARG A 3 -46.04 23.59 56.10
C ARG A 3 -45.62 24.64 55.06
N ASP A 4 -45.96 25.91 55.27
CA ASP A 4 -45.59 26.99 54.34
C ASP A 4 -44.11 27.34 54.46
N LEU A 5 -43.54 27.22 55.67
CA LEU A 5 -42.11 27.39 55.89
C LEU A 5 -41.31 26.29 55.18
N PHE A 6 -41.73 25.02 55.30
CA PHE A 6 -41.09 23.89 54.60
C PHE A 6 -41.19 24.00 53.07
N LYS A 7 -42.33 24.45 52.53
CA LYS A 7 -42.47 24.71 51.09
C LYS A 7 -41.51 25.80 50.61
N ARG A 8 -41.32 26.87 51.40
CA ARG A 8 -40.40 27.96 51.05
C ARG A 8 -38.94 27.53 51.13
N ILE A 9 -38.54 26.78 52.17
CA ILE A 9 -37.17 26.27 52.30
C ILE A 9 -36.83 25.28 51.18
N ASN A 10 -37.75 24.38 50.83
CA ASN A 10 -37.57 23.47 49.69
C ASN A 10 -37.39 24.21 48.36
N SER A 11 -38.09 25.35 48.19
CA SER A 11 -37.98 26.18 46.99
C SER A 11 -36.62 26.88 46.86
N PHE A 12 -36.03 27.33 47.98
CA PHE A 12 -34.72 28.02 47.97
C PHE A 12 -33.54 27.08 47.72
N ILE A 13 -33.62 25.81 48.13
CA ILE A 13 -32.55 24.82 47.95
C ILE A 13 -32.66 24.11 46.58
N ALA A 14 -33.88 23.90 46.08
CA ALA A 14 -34.08 23.19 44.81
C ALA A 14 -33.48 23.93 43.60
N LEU A 15 -33.64 25.26 43.52
CA LEU A 15 -33.17 26.04 42.36
C LEU A 15 -31.63 25.99 42.18
N PRO A 16 -30.80 26.21 43.21
CA PRO A 16 -29.34 26.05 43.10
C PRO A 16 -28.90 24.64 42.69
N VAL A 17 -29.55 23.59 43.22
CA VAL A 17 -29.22 22.20 42.88
C VAL A 17 -29.54 21.91 41.41
N ILE A 18 -30.70 22.35 40.93
CA ILE A 18 -31.10 22.21 39.53
C ILE A 18 -30.12 22.97 38.62
N ALA A 19 -29.77 24.20 38.96
CA ALA A 19 -28.79 25.00 38.22
C ALA A 19 -27.41 24.31 38.18
N LEU A 20 -26.95 23.73 39.28
CA LEU A 20 -25.70 22.98 39.33
C LEU A 20 -25.74 21.73 38.43
N ILE A 21 -26.83 20.96 38.46
CA ILE A 21 -27.02 19.79 37.59
C ILE A 21 -26.97 20.20 36.11
N PHE A 22 -27.70 21.27 35.73
CA PHE A 22 -27.66 21.77 34.36
C PHE A 22 -26.27 22.26 33.95
N SER A 23 -25.53 22.91 34.86
CA SER A 23 -24.16 23.33 34.59
C SER A 23 -23.22 22.13 34.36
N ILE A 24 -23.37 21.05 35.14
CA ILE A 24 -22.59 19.82 34.96
C ILE A 24 -22.94 19.15 33.62
N ILE A 25 -24.23 19.04 33.29
CA ILE A 25 -24.69 18.47 32.02
C ILE A 25 -24.17 19.30 30.83
N ALA A 26 -24.25 20.62 30.91
CA ALA A 26 -23.74 21.51 29.86
C ALA A 26 -22.22 21.39 29.68
N TYR A 27 -21.47 21.30 30.78
CA TYR A 27 -20.03 21.09 30.74
C TYR A 27 -19.69 19.74 30.09
N ALA A 28 -20.31 18.64 30.55
CA ALA A 28 -20.09 17.31 29.98
C ALA A 28 -20.47 17.24 28.49
N HIS A 29 -21.54 17.93 28.07
CA HIS A 29 -21.96 17.99 26.67
C HIS A 29 -20.96 18.75 25.79
N ASN A 30 -20.36 19.84 26.29
CA ASN A 30 -19.35 20.59 25.57
C ASN A 30 -18.05 19.78 25.43
N GLU A 31 -17.58 19.16 26.52
CA GLU A 31 -16.41 18.26 26.49
C GLU A 31 -16.62 17.10 25.51
N TYR A 32 -17.80 16.50 25.50
CA TYR A 32 -18.14 15.42 24.55
C TYR A 32 -18.13 15.90 23.09
N LYS A 33 -18.66 17.10 22.82
CA LYS A 33 -18.61 17.71 21.48
C LYS A 33 -17.18 17.97 21.03
N ASP A 34 -16.34 18.51 21.91
CA ASP A 34 -14.95 18.83 21.59
C ASP A 34 -14.12 17.56 21.35
N TYR A 35 -14.32 16.53 22.18
CA TYR A 35 -13.75 15.20 21.97
C TYR A 35 -14.15 14.63 20.59
N LYS A 36 -15.44 14.64 20.28
CA LYS A 36 -15.96 14.12 19.01
C LYS A 36 -15.39 14.89 17.80
N LYS A 37 -15.31 16.22 17.90
CA LYS A 37 -14.73 17.07 16.86
C LYS A 37 -13.25 16.73 16.65
N SER A 38 -12.48 16.63 17.73
CA SER A 38 -11.06 16.26 17.67
C SER A 38 -10.86 14.87 17.06
N LYS A 39 -11.74 13.92 17.39
CA LYS A 39 -11.68 12.57 16.81
C LYS A 39 -11.95 12.57 15.31
N ILE A 40 -12.98 13.28 14.85
CA ILE A 40 -13.28 13.41 13.42
C ILE A 40 -12.12 14.08 12.67
N GLU A 41 -11.50 15.10 13.26
CA GLU A 41 -10.33 15.77 12.68
C GLU A 41 -9.13 14.83 12.54
N GLU A 42 -8.86 14.01 13.57
CA GLU A 42 -7.82 12.98 13.52
C GLU A 42 -8.07 11.97 12.41
N LEU A 43 -9.31 11.49 12.27
CA LEU A 43 -9.71 10.53 11.23
C LEU A 43 -9.60 11.12 9.82
N ASN A 44 -10.07 12.34 9.61
CA ASN A 44 -9.91 13.05 8.34
C ASN A 44 -8.43 13.20 7.99
N LYS A 45 -7.58 13.51 8.97
CA LYS A 45 -6.13 13.60 8.75
C LYS A 45 -5.53 12.27 8.28
N LYS A 46 -5.96 11.13 8.84
CA LYS A 46 -5.55 9.79 8.37
C LYS A 46 -5.95 9.56 6.92
N LEU A 47 -7.17 9.93 6.54
CA LEU A 47 -7.67 9.80 5.17
C LEU A 47 -6.88 10.68 4.20
N GLU A 48 -6.79 11.97 4.48
CA GLU A 48 -6.23 12.97 3.56
C GLU A 48 -4.72 12.84 3.39
N LEU A 49 -3.98 12.58 4.47
CA LEU A 49 -2.52 12.60 4.43
C LEU A 49 -1.90 11.23 4.20
N PHE A 50 -2.63 10.14 4.49
CA PHE A 50 -2.08 8.78 4.39
C PHE A 50 -2.87 7.91 3.41
N TYR A 51 -4.13 7.60 3.72
CA TYR A 51 -4.85 6.54 3.00
C TYR A 51 -5.22 6.91 1.55
N TYR A 52 -5.83 8.06 1.28
CA TYR A 52 -6.18 8.45 -0.09
C TYR A 52 -4.95 8.64 -0.98
N PRO A 53 -3.88 9.35 -0.55
CA PRO A 53 -2.69 9.47 -1.37
C PRO A 53 -2.03 8.12 -1.67
N LEU A 54 -1.97 7.23 -0.68
CA LEU A 54 -1.39 5.90 -0.84
C LEU A 54 -2.22 5.03 -1.80
N GLN A 55 -3.55 5.05 -1.67
CA GLN A 55 -4.46 4.37 -2.60
C GLN A 55 -4.27 4.88 -4.03
N ALA A 56 -4.18 6.20 -4.22
CA ALA A 56 -3.95 6.79 -5.54
C ALA A 56 -2.64 6.31 -6.17
N GLN A 57 -1.56 6.15 -5.38
CA GLN A 57 -0.31 5.59 -5.88
C GLN A 57 -0.44 4.12 -6.26
N PHE A 58 -1.17 3.31 -5.48
CA PHE A 58 -1.41 1.90 -5.82
C PHE A 58 -2.21 1.76 -7.11
N ILE A 59 -3.25 2.56 -7.32
CA ILE A 59 -4.03 2.57 -8.56
C ILE A 59 -3.16 2.99 -9.74
N SER A 60 -2.32 4.04 -9.59
CA SER A 60 -1.40 4.47 -10.66
C SER A 60 -0.40 3.36 -11.02
N SER A 61 0.24 2.77 -10.01
CA SER A 61 1.21 1.68 -10.16
C SER A 61 0.58 0.47 -10.84
N GLU A 62 -0.62 0.06 -10.43
CA GLU A 62 -1.36 -1.04 -11.06
C GLU A 62 -1.70 -0.75 -12.53
N ASN A 63 -2.12 0.48 -12.85
CA ASN A 63 -2.41 0.89 -14.22
C ASN A 63 -1.17 0.87 -15.13
N GLU A 64 -0.05 1.40 -14.63
CA GLU A 64 1.25 1.38 -15.31
C GLU A 64 1.72 -0.05 -15.56
N TRP A 65 1.64 -0.91 -14.52
CA TRP A 65 1.97 -2.32 -14.61
C TRP A 65 1.11 -3.06 -15.65
N ASN A 66 -0.20 -2.82 -15.62
CA ASN A 66 -1.13 -3.41 -16.56
C ASN A 66 -0.87 -2.94 -18.00
N ALA A 67 -0.50 -1.66 -18.19
CA ALA A 67 -0.14 -1.13 -19.51
C ALA A 67 1.14 -1.77 -20.04
N PHE A 68 2.17 -1.90 -19.20
CA PHE A 68 3.40 -2.59 -19.55
C PHE A 68 3.15 -4.05 -19.93
N ARG A 69 2.40 -4.80 -19.10
CA ARG A 69 2.04 -6.20 -19.37
C ARG A 69 1.24 -6.39 -20.64
N ARG A 70 0.32 -5.48 -20.98
CA ARG A 70 -0.42 -5.56 -22.26
C ARG A 70 0.49 -5.43 -23.47
N LYS A 71 1.59 -4.68 -23.35
CA LYS A 71 2.51 -4.41 -24.46
C LYS A 71 3.58 -5.49 -24.61
N TYR A 72 4.15 -5.96 -23.50
CA TYR A 72 5.32 -6.85 -23.50
C TYR A 72 5.10 -8.22 -22.83
N GLY A 73 4.01 -8.38 -22.08
CA GLY A 73 3.74 -9.58 -21.29
C GLY A 73 2.55 -10.40 -21.76
N ASN A 74 2.31 -11.51 -21.07
CA ASN A 74 1.24 -12.47 -21.33
C ASN A 74 0.16 -12.48 -20.21
N ASN A 75 -0.08 -11.34 -19.55
CA ASN A 75 -1.02 -11.18 -18.42
C ASN A 75 -0.71 -12.05 -17.17
N ARG A 76 0.56 -12.40 -16.91
CA ARG A 76 0.95 -13.14 -15.69
C ARG A 76 1.37 -12.22 -14.53
N ASP A 77 1.36 -12.77 -13.31
CA ASP A 77 1.69 -12.05 -12.07
C ASP A 77 3.16 -11.63 -11.98
N ALA A 78 4.08 -12.46 -12.46
CA ALA A 78 5.51 -12.16 -12.53
C ALA A 78 5.95 -12.02 -13.98
N TYR A 79 6.85 -11.07 -14.25
CA TYR A 79 7.42 -10.87 -15.58
C TYR A 79 8.48 -11.91 -15.92
N PHE A 80 9.50 -12.00 -15.06
CA PHE A 80 10.57 -12.97 -15.17
C PHE A 80 10.20 -14.22 -14.39
N SER A 81 10.41 -15.37 -15.01
CA SER A 81 10.08 -16.67 -14.40
C SER A 81 11.22 -17.21 -13.54
N SER A 82 12.44 -16.75 -13.79
CA SER A 82 13.67 -17.22 -13.15
C SER A 82 14.72 -16.11 -13.14
N GLY A 83 15.81 -16.35 -12.41
CA GLY A 83 17.03 -15.55 -12.51
C GLY A 83 17.69 -15.64 -13.90
N PRO A 84 18.79 -14.91 -14.10
CA PRO A 84 19.59 -15.00 -15.32
C PRO A 84 20.06 -16.44 -15.57
N VAL A 85 20.10 -16.83 -16.83
CA VAL A 85 20.70 -18.10 -17.29
C VAL A 85 21.85 -17.80 -18.24
N ASP A 86 22.93 -18.57 -18.16
CA ASP A 86 24.02 -18.48 -19.12
C ASP A 86 23.76 -19.46 -20.26
N ILE A 87 23.72 -18.96 -21.49
CA ILE A 87 23.63 -19.76 -22.72
C ILE A 87 24.73 -19.27 -23.65
N ASP A 88 25.63 -20.17 -24.03
CA ASP A 88 26.76 -19.88 -24.93
C ASP A 88 27.67 -18.73 -24.46
N GLY A 89 27.86 -18.58 -23.14
CA GLY A 89 28.69 -17.53 -22.55
C GLY A 89 28.00 -16.16 -22.50
N LYS A 90 26.68 -16.12 -22.70
CA LYS A 90 25.86 -14.91 -22.63
C LYS A 90 24.76 -15.07 -21.58
N THR A 91 24.57 -14.03 -20.79
CA THR A 91 23.47 -13.98 -19.83
C THR A 91 22.16 -13.65 -20.53
N HIS A 92 21.16 -14.51 -20.34
CA HIS A 92 19.80 -14.35 -20.83
C HIS A 92 18.81 -14.31 -19.66
N PHE A 93 17.70 -13.61 -19.86
CA PHE A 93 16.56 -13.65 -18.95
C PHE A 93 15.44 -14.45 -19.55
N LEU A 94 14.72 -15.17 -18.71
CA LEU A 94 13.62 -16.02 -19.13
C LEU A 94 12.29 -15.49 -18.60
N ARG A 95 11.28 -15.53 -19.47
CA ARG A 95 9.88 -15.35 -19.09
C ARG A 95 9.06 -16.52 -19.59
N ASP A 96 7.85 -16.68 -19.06
CA ASP A 96 6.93 -17.68 -19.58
C ASP A 96 6.49 -17.27 -20.98
N CYS A 97 6.51 -18.21 -21.92
CA CYS A 97 6.06 -17.92 -23.28
C CYS A 97 4.55 -17.60 -23.32
N ALA A 98 4.17 -16.64 -24.15
CA ALA A 98 2.78 -16.42 -24.50
C ALA A 98 2.26 -17.56 -25.39
N LYS A 99 0.93 -17.76 -25.40
CA LYS A 99 0.31 -18.76 -26.26
C LYS A 99 0.56 -18.40 -27.74
N GLY A 100 1.25 -19.27 -28.46
CA GLY A 100 1.57 -19.08 -29.89
C GLY A 100 2.95 -18.47 -30.16
N GLU A 101 3.74 -18.11 -29.15
CA GLU A 101 5.14 -17.76 -29.35
C GLU A 101 5.95 -19.00 -29.74
N ALA A 102 6.82 -18.86 -30.75
CA ALA A 102 7.76 -19.90 -31.13
C ALA A 102 8.72 -20.14 -29.96
N TRP A 103 8.60 -21.30 -29.33
CA TRP A 103 9.56 -21.78 -28.35
C TRP A 103 10.85 -22.10 -29.11
N LYS A 104 11.78 -21.14 -29.21
CA LYS A 104 13.16 -21.54 -29.48
C LYS A 104 13.62 -22.27 -28.24
N LEU A 105 13.93 -23.56 -28.38
CA LEU A 105 14.72 -24.36 -27.45
C LEU A 105 15.97 -23.56 -27.10
N ALA A 106 15.83 -22.72 -26.08
CA ALA A 106 16.90 -21.96 -25.48
C ALA A 106 17.56 -22.88 -24.46
N ILE A 107 18.06 -24.01 -24.92
CA ILE A 107 18.96 -24.85 -24.16
C ILE A 107 19.77 -25.63 -25.19
N GLY A 108 21.00 -25.16 -25.39
CA GLY A 108 22.01 -25.89 -26.12
C GLY A 108 22.17 -27.30 -25.55
N GLU A 109 22.74 -28.17 -26.38
CA GLU A 109 23.09 -29.56 -26.07
C GLU A 109 23.88 -29.65 -24.74
N GLY A 110 23.19 -29.78 -23.61
CA GLY A 110 23.85 -29.76 -22.31
C GLY A 110 23.00 -29.45 -21.08
N SER A 111 21.78 -28.92 -21.21
CA SER A 111 20.89 -28.81 -20.04
C SER A 111 19.94 -30.00 -19.97
N THR A 112 19.75 -30.54 -18.78
CA THR A 112 18.67 -31.48 -18.50
C THR A 112 17.33 -30.74 -18.58
N TYR A 113 16.64 -30.90 -19.71
CA TYR A 113 15.20 -30.70 -19.81
C TYR A 113 14.55 -31.60 -18.75
N ASN A 114 13.96 -30.99 -17.71
CA ASN A 114 13.14 -31.76 -16.80
C ASN A 114 11.77 -31.95 -17.46
N GLU A 115 11.62 -33.06 -18.19
CA GLU A 115 10.38 -33.50 -18.85
C GLU A 115 9.14 -33.46 -17.94
N SER A 116 9.34 -33.48 -16.62
CA SER A 116 8.25 -33.39 -15.65
C SER A 116 7.59 -32.00 -15.56
N SER A 117 8.23 -30.95 -16.09
CA SER A 117 7.68 -29.59 -16.06
C SER A 117 7.25 -29.16 -17.47
N THR A 118 5.94 -29.18 -17.71
CA THR A 118 5.31 -28.73 -18.97
C THR A 118 5.45 -27.22 -19.25
N LYS A 119 6.29 -26.50 -18.49
CA LYS A 119 6.47 -25.05 -18.59
C LYS A 119 7.45 -24.71 -19.71
N LYS A 120 7.03 -23.81 -20.60
CA LYS A 120 7.83 -23.29 -21.71
C LYS A 120 8.31 -21.88 -21.38
N TYR A 121 9.62 -21.67 -21.46
CA TYR A 121 10.27 -20.39 -21.25
C TYR A 121 10.76 -19.78 -22.56
N CYS A 122 10.75 -18.45 -22.63
CA CYS A 122 11.16 -17.64 -23.76
C CYS A 122 12.30 -16.72 -23.31
N ILE A 123 13.35 -16.61 -24.13
CA ILE A 123 14.41 -15.62 -23.93
C ILE A 123 13.80 -14.22 -24.12
N VAL A 124 13.97 -13.38 -23.11
CA VAL A 124 13.60 -11.97 -23.16
C VAL A 124 14.62 -11.24 -24.05
N SER A 125 14.13 -10.50 -25.05
CA SER A 125 15.00 -9.75 -25.96
C SER A 125 15.64 -8.54 -25.28
N ASP A 126 16.78 -8.05 -25.80
CA ASP A 126 17.44 -6.85 -25.27
C ASP A 126 16.52 -5.61 -25.27
N ILE A 127 15.70 -5.46 -26.31
CA ILE A 127 14.69 -4.39 -26.39
C ILE A 127 13.68 -4.49 -25.25
N GLU A 128 13.27 -5.71 -24.92
CA GLU A 128 12.32 -5.99 -23.86
C GLU A 128 12.94 -5.83 -22.46
N ILE A 129 14.22 -6.19 -22.30
CA ILE A 129 15.02 -5.90 -21.10
C ILE A 129 15.11 -4.39 -20.87
N GLU A 130 15.44 -3.61 -21.90
CA GLU A 130 15.52 -2.16 -21.78
C GLU A 130 14.13 -1.54 -21.51
N ALA A 131 13.07 -2.08 -22.12
CA ALA A 131 11.71 -1.66 -21.80
C ALA A 131 11.34 -1.92 -20.33
N TRP A 132 11.71 -3.10 -19.80
CA TRP A 132 11.51 -3.45 -18.39
C TRP A 132 12.24 -2.47 -17.46
N VAL A 133 13.52 -2.25 -17.71
CA VAL A 133 14.35 -1.33 -16.92
C VAL A 133 13.71 0.05 -16.88
N ASN A 134 13.37 0.59 -18.05
CA ASN A 134 12.81 1.93 -18.15
C ASN A 134 11.47 2.01 -17.42
N HIS A 135 10.65 0.96 -17.51
CA HIS A 135 9.39 0.88 -16.78
C HIS A 135 9.59 0.92 -15.27
N ILE A 136 10.42 0.03 -14.72
CA ILE A 136 10.66 -0.05 -13.26
C ILE A 136 11.33 1.22 -12.74
N SER A 137 12.33 1.76 -13.45
CA SER A 137 12.97 3.03 -13.04
C SER A 137 11.98 4.20 -13.04
N ALA A 138 11.09 4.27 -14.04
CA ALA A 138 10.05 5.31 -14.10
C ALA A 138 9.00 5.14 -12.99
N GLN A 139 8.57 3.91 -12.73
CA GLN A 139 7.62 3.59 -11.66
C GLN A 139 8.19 3.93 -10.28
N TYR A 140 9.46 3.58 -10.04
CA TYR A 140 10.18 3.88 -8.79
C TYR A 140 10.32 5.38 -8.57
N HIS A 141 10.73 6.15 -9.58
CA HIS A 141 10.81 7.61 -9.48
C HIS A 141 9.44 8.32 -9.54
N GLY A 142 8.38 7.58 -9.87
CA GLY A 142 7.02 8.07 -9.99
C GLY A 142 6.15 7.62 -8.81
N SER A 143 5.27 6.66 -9.06
CA SER A 143 4.22 6.25 -8.13
C SER A 143 4.76 5.60 -6.86
N GLU A 144 5.77 4.73 -6.97
CA GLU A 144 6.34 4.03 -5.81
C GLU A 144 7.17 4.98 -4.92
N GLY A 145 7.99 5.85 -5.50
CA GLY A 145 8.75 6.85 -4.74
C GLY A 145 7.84 7.82 -3.98
N ARG A 146 6.71 8.20 -4.57
CA ARG A 146 5.67 8.98 -3.87
C ARG A 146 5.02 8.18 -2.74
N ALA A 147 4.70 6.90 -2.96
CA ALA A 147 4.15 6.04 -1.92
C ALA A 147 5.12 5.90 -0.74
N GLU A 148 6.41 5.71 -1.02
CA GLU A 148 7.48 5.69 -0.02
C GLU A 148 7.51 6.99 0.78
N GLN A 149 7.47 8.14 0.12
CA GLN A 149 7.46 9.45 0.78
C GLN A 149 6.23 9.63 1.68
N ILE A 150 5.03 9.31 1.19
CA ILE A 150 3.78 9.37 1.97
C ILE A 150 3.93 8.56 3.25
N ILE A 151 4.45 7.34 3.14
CA ILE A 151 4.67 6.45 4.29
C ILE A 151 5.63 7.09 5.28
N LEU A 152 6.81 7.56 4.84
CA LEU A 152 7.83 8.12 5.73
C LEU A 152 7.33 9.37 6.47
N GLU A 153 6.64 10.26 5.79
CA GLU A 153 6.15 11.53 6.35
C GLU A 153 4.98 11.32 7.32
N ASN A 154 4.15 10.30 7.08
CA ASN A 154 2.85 10.15 7.75
C ASN A 154 2.71 8.87 8.58
N ARG A 155 3.77 8.06 8.74
CA ARG A 155 3.73 6.78 9.49
C ARG A 155 3.12 6.90 10.90
N LYS A 156 3.33 8.03 11.59
CA LYS A 156 2.76 8.27 12.92
C LYS A 156 1.22 8.22 12.96
N LEU A 157 0.56 8.52 11.84
CA LEU A 157 -0.90 8.52 11.72
C LEU A 157 -1.50 7.11 11.81
N ILE A 158 -0.69 6.07 11.56
CA ILE A 158 -1.11 4.67 11.64
C ILE A 158 -0.44 3.92 12.82
N SER A 159 0.12 4.65 13.79
CA SER A 159 0.87 4.05 14.91
C SER A 159 0.06 3.06 15.77
N GLU A 160 -1.27 3.20 15.77
CA GLU A 160 -2.20 2.33 16.48
C GLU A 160 -2.66 1.12 15.65
N ASP A 161 -2.45 1.14 14.32
CA ASP A 161 -2.87 0.08 13.40
C ASP A 161 -1.73 -0.90 13.13
N LYS A 162 -1.57 -1.87 14.03
CA LYS A 162 -0.48 -2.86 13.98
C LYS A 162 -0.44 -3.66 12.67
N GLU A 163 -1.61 -3.99 12.13
CA GLU A 163 -1.71 -4.72 10.86
C GLU A 163 -1.19 -3.87 9.71
N MET A 164 -1.63 -2.61 9.61
CA MET A 164 -1.14 -1.69 8.59
C MET A 164 0.37 -1.45 8.70
N ILE A 165 0.92 -1.34 9.92
CA ILE A 165 2.36 -1.20 10.13
C ILE A 165 3.13 -2.40 9.56
N GLU A 166 2.67 -3.64 9.77
CA GLU A 166 3.33 -4.83 9.23
C GLU A 166 3.37 -4.82 7.69
N TYR A 167 2.26 -4.40 7.06
CA TYR A 167 2.19 -4.26 5.61
C TYR A 167 3.09 -3.14 5.08
N VAL A 168 3.13 -2.00 5.77
CA VAL A 168 4.01 -0.89 5.45
C VAL A 168 5.48 -1.29 5.55
N ASP A 169 5.88 -2.02 6.59
CA ASP A 169 7.27 -2.44 6.76
C ASP A 169 7.70 -3.39 5.62
N LYS A 170 6.82 -4.32 5.21
CA LYS A 170 7.06 -5.16 4.02
C LYS A 170 7.14 -4.34 2.73
N LEU A 171 6.29 -3.31 2.58
CA LEU A 171 6.33 -2.43 1.42
C LEU A 171 7.62 -1.60 1.37
N MET A 172 8.12 -1.13 2.52
CA MET A 172 9.39 -0.41 2.59
C MET A 172 10.58 -1.30 2.25
N LEU A 173 10.55 -2.59 2.64
CA LEU A 173 11.54 -3.58 2.22
C LEU A 173 11.50 -3.82 0.71
N HIS A 174 10.31 -3.81 0.12
CA HIS A 174 10.12 -3.89 -1.33
C HIS A 174 10.77 -2.70 -2.05
N PHE A 175 10.46 -1.47 -1.64
CA PHE A 175 11.05 -0.26 -2.21
C PHE A 175 12.57 -0.21 -2.07
N THR A 176 13.09 -0.58 -0.89
CA THR A 176 14.54 -0.66 -0.65
C THR A 176 15.21 -1.64 -1.60
N GLY A 177 14.60 -2.82 -1.81
CA GLY A 177 15.14 -3.81 -2.73
C GLY A 177 15.16 -3.32 -4.18
N TYR A 178 14.15 -2.55 -4.63
CA TYR A 178 14.18 -1.97 -5.97
C TYR A 178 15.17 -0.82 -6.11
N ARG A 179 15.36 0.00 -5.07
CA ARG A 179 16.42 1.02 -5.06
C ARG A 179 17.79 0.40 -5.32
N ASP A 180 18.09 -0.72 -4.67
CA ASP A 180 19.36 -1.44 -4.85
C ASP A 180 19.50 -2.01 -6.27
N VAL A 181 18.42 -2.53 -6.84
CA VAL A 181 18.39 -3.04 -8.22
C VAL A 181 18.62 -1.90 -9.23
N ILE A 182 17.94 -0.77 -9.06
CA ILE A 182 18.08 0.40 -9.94
C ILE A 182 19.49 0.98 -9.84
N ALA A 183 20.06 1.08 -8.64
CA ALA A 183 21.43 1.57 -8.46
C ALA A 183 22.49 0.66 -9.12
N ARG A 184 22.21 -0.64 -9.27
CA ARG A 184 23.06 -1.57 -10.05
C ARG A 184 22.93 -1.35 -11.54
N TRP A 185 21.70 -1.16 -12.01
CA TRP A 185 21.38 -0.85 -13.40
C TRP A 185 22.06 0.43 -13.89
N GLU A 186 22.11 1.47 -13.08
CA GLU A 186 22.82 2.73 -13.38
C GLU A 186 24.33 2.53 -13.56
N LYS A 187 24.89 1.46 -12.98
CA LYS A 187 26.29 1.04 -13.15
C LYS A 187 26.49 0.02 -14.28
N GLY A 188 25.43 -0.28 -15.03
CA GLY A 188 25.43 -1.28 -16.10
C GLY A 188 25.29 -2.74 -15.65
N ASP A 189 25.11 -3.01 -14.35
CA ASP A 189 24.92 -4.39 -13.85
C ASP A 189 23.45 -4.80 -13.97
N ARG A 190 23.12 -5.50 -15.06
CA ARG A 190 21.77 -6.01 -15.36
C ARG A 190 21.50 -7.41 -14.81
N ARG A 191 22.42 -8.04 -14.08
CA ARG A 191 22.28 -9.47 -13.67
C ARG A 191 21.08 -9.73 -12.77
N ILE A 192 20.56 -8.70 -12.10
CA ILE A 192 19.37 -8.77 -11.25
C ILE A 192 18.31 -7.89 -11.89
N MET A 193 17.16 -8.48 -12.22
CA MET A 193 16.07 -7.76 -12.89
C MET A 193 14.90 -7.41 -11.97
N THR A 194 14.84 -7.99 -10.77
CA THR A 194 13.76 -7.78 -9.82
C THR A 194 14.28 -7.73 -8.39
N SER A 195 13.55 -7.03 -7.52
CA SER A 195 13.74 -7.12 -6.07
C SER A 195 13.42 -8.54 -5.58
N HIS A 196 14.14 -9.02 -4.56
CA HIS A 196 13.81 -10.28 -3.87
C HIS A 196 12.59 -10.11 -2.94
N ASN A 197 12.32 -8.87 -2.52
CA ASN A 197 11.17 -8.55 -1.70
C ASN A 197 9.99 -8.29 -2.63
N ASN A 198 8.99 -9.17 -2.60
CA ASN A 198 7.79 -9.00 -3.40
C ASN A 198 6.90 -7.87 -2.86
N PHE A 199 6.11 -7.26 -3.73
CA PHE A 199 5.06 -6.33 -3.32
C PHE A 199 4.10 -7.07 -2.36
N PRO A 200 3.77 -6.50 -1.19
CA PRO A 200 2.99 -7.21 -0.18
C PRO A 200 1.56 -7.46 -0.65
N LYS A 201 1.25 -8.73 -0.92
CA LYS A 201 -0.08 -9.16 -1.37
C LYS A 201 -1.13 -8.79 -0.33
N GLY A 202 -2.15 -8.02 -0.74
CA GLY A 202 -3.27 -7.64 0.11
C GLY A 202 -3.23 -6.21 0.66
N ILE A 203 -2.10 -5.49 0.53
CA ILE A 203 -2.00 -4.12 1.06
C ILE A 203 -3.03 -3.17 0.45
N THR A 204 -3.30 -3.27 -0.86
CA THR A 204 -4.30 -2.44 -1.53
C THR A 204 -5.69 -2.67 -0.95
N LYS A 205 -6.06 -3.93 -0.73
CA LYS A 205 -7.33 -4.30 -0.11
C LYS A 205 -7.42 -3.77 1.32
N LEU A 206 -6.35 -3.88 2.11
CA LEU A 206 -6.31 -3.36 3.47
C LEU A 206 -6.51 -1.84 3.50
N VAL A 207 -5.84 -1.11 2.60
CA VAL A 207 -6.03 0.35 2.45
C VAL A 207 -7.49 0.69 2.13
N ASP A 208 -8.11 0.00 1.18
CA ASP A 208 -9.52 0.21 0.84
C ASP A 208 -10.47 -0.08 2.01
N GLU A 209 -10.20 -1.13 2.78
CA GLU A 209 -10.98 -1.49 3.96
C GLU A 209 -10.84 -0.44 5.08
N ARG A 210 -9.63 0.09 5.29
CA ARG A 210 -9.40 1.16 6.28
C ARG A 210 -10.06 2.47 5.87
N ILE A 211 -10.02 2.84 4.59
CA ILE A 211 -10.77 4.00 4.07
C ILE A 211 -12.25 3.86 4.40
N LYS A 212 -12.88 2.75 4.02
CA LYS A 212 -14.31 2.50 4.27
C LYS A 212 -14.65 2.50 5.76
N SER A 213 -13.80 1.90 6.59
CA SER A 213 -13.99 1.87 8.04
C SER A 213 -13.97 3.27 8.65
N ILE A 214 -12.99 4.10 8.25
CA ILE A 214 -12.84 5.47 8.77
C ILE A 214 -13.99 6.36 8.28
N GLU A 215 -14.37 6.27 7.01
CA GLU A 215 -15.54 7.00 6.46
C GLU A 215 -16.84 6.63 7.20
N HIS A 216 -17.02 5.34 7.52
CA HIS A 216 -18.15 4.87 8.31
C HIS A 216 -18.13 5.43 9.74
N GLU A 217 -16.97 5.45 10.39
CA GLU A 217 -16.78 6.02 11.72
C GLU A 217 -17.09 7.52 11.73
N ILE A 218 -16.61 8.28 10.74
CA ILE A 218 -16.91 9.72 10.61
C ILE A 218 -18.41 9.96 10.43
N LYS A 219 -19.08 9.15 9.59
CA LYS A 219 -20.52 9.31 9.31
C LYS A 219 -21.41 9.03 10.52
N ASN A 220 -21.00 8.08 11.36
CA ASN A 220 -21.80 7.63 12.51
C ASN A 220 -21.46 8.35 13.82
N ASN A 221 -20.35 9.08 13.85
CA ASN A 221 -20.09 10.00 14.93
C ASN A 221 -21.06 11.17 14.82
#